data_AF-G9XB64-F1
#
_entry.id   AF-G9XB64-F1
#
_cell.length_a   1.000
_cell.length_b   1.000
_cell.length_c   1.000
_cell.angle_alpha   90.00
_cell.angle_beta   90.00
_cell.angle_gamma   90.00
#
_symmetry.space_group_name_H-M   'P 1'
#
loop_
_entity.id
_entity.type
_entity.pdbx_description
1 polymer ?
#
loop_
_entity_poly.entity_id
_entity_poly.type
_entity_poly.pdbx_seq_one_letter_code
_entity_poly.pdbx_strand_id
1 'polypeptide(L)'
;MGGFFENKKEYNYNFHYRMGAFSIVEYFNDKKHDIDSCMDVWEGFYKKVYTKFFDKYFDFSKIEDKETNANCKRYYIKLRKDIDISKKFPQFKIAGDCIFNFNNKKVEKFQSWIDQSSEGKNLLKQCVAMHHSFENFAFMPITGGMNNQKGRHPFDRPDTHISEIQKYFKFEENTILNSARRNEEALKWYLSIFEKDIYKYLSEVYLIENRDFIDKEFLPFANKKIESEDSAIQYMNLALKFWSIRKKNIDKYLKNN
;
A
#
# COMPACT_ATOMS: atom_id res chain seq x y z
N MET A 1 52.58 -9.14 19.90
CA MET A 1 51.48 -10.08 20.20
C MET A 1 50.70 -9.48 21.36
N GLY A 2 49.46 -9.00 21.28
CA GLY A 2 48.36 -9.24 20.35
C GLY A 2 47.09 -9.47 21.18
N GLY A 3 46.04 -8.66 20.98
CA GLY A 3 44.71 -8.84 21.59
C GLY A 3 44.24 -7.60 22.36
N PHE A 4 43.83 -6.51 21.69
CA PHE A 4 42.46 -6.20 21.27
C PHE A 4 41.40 -6.26 22.39
N PHE A 5 41.03 -5.07 22.87
CA PHE A 5 39.82 -4.77 23.62
C PHE A 5 38.59 -4.96 22.73
N GLU A 6 37.69 -5.89 23.06
CA GLU A 6 36.33 -5.90 22.51
C GLU A 6 35.37 -5.16 23.45
N ASN A 7 35.25 -3.85 23.22
CA ASN A 7 34.08 -3.09 23.65
C ASN A 7 32.90 -3.53 22.78
N LYS A 8 31.96 -4.31 23.34
CA LYS A 8 30.63 -4.47 22.77
C LYS A 8 29.93 -3.12 22.77
N LYS A 9 29.90 -2.45 21.62
CA LYS A 9 29.00 -1.32 21.37
C LYS A 9 27.57 -1.84 21.37
N GLU A 10 26.89 -1.72 22.50
CA GLU A 10 25.43 -1.57 22.50
C GLU A 10 25.09 -0.29 21.71
N TYR A 11 24.58 -0.47 20.51
CA TYR A 11 23.99 0.62 19.76
C TYR A 11 22.60 0.92 20.34
N ASN A 12 22.60 1.67 21.44
CA ASN A 12 21.45 2.38 21.97
C ASN A 12 21.06 3.49 20.99
N TYR A 13 20.24 3.19 19.98
CA TYR A 13 19.58 4.21 19.17
C TYR A 13 18.28 4.65 19.85
N ASN A 14 18.41 5.34 20.98
CA ASN A 14 17.35 6.19 21.52
C ASN A 14 17.35 7.53 20.77
N PHE A 15 16.78 7.56 19.56
CA PHE A 15 16.40 8.83 18.93
C PHE A 15 14.96 9.16 19.33
N HIS A 16 14.82 9.81 20.49
CA HIS A 16 13.60 10.49 20.88
C HIS A 16 13.45 11.77 20.06
N TYR A 17 12.63 11.72 19.00
CA TYR A 17 11.99 12.94 18.53
C TYR A 17 10.91 13.35 19.54
N ARG A 18 11.25 14.25 20.47
CA ARG A 18 10.28 15.14 21.12
C ARG A 18 9.90 16.24 20.11
N MET A 19 9.15 15.85 19.08
CA MET A 19 8.30 16.78 18.33
C MET A 19 6.91 16.63 18.92
N GLY A 20 6.36 17.72 19.46
CA GLY A 20 5.08 17.72 20.17
C GLY A 20 3.97 16.97 19.42
N ALA A 21 3.37 16.03 20.15
CA ALA A 21 2.12 15.32 19.89
C ALA A 21 1.93 14.78 18.46
N PHE A 22 2.19 13.49 18.27
CA PHE A 22 1.24 12.51 17.70
C PHE A 22 1.96 11.15 17.69
N SER A 23 1.77 10.36 18.74
CA SER A 23 2.00 8.91 18.68
C SER A 23 0.93 8.34 17.74
N ILE A 24 1.32 7.94 16.53
CA ILE A 24 0.41 7.37 15.49
C ILE A 24 -0.11 5.96 15.86
N VAL A 25 -0.21 5.61 17.14
CA VAL A 25 -0.56 4.26 17.60
C VAL A 25 -1.73 4.24 18.59
N GLU A 26 -2.48 5.33 18.75
CA GLU A 26 -3.64 5.35 19.66
C GLU A 26 -4.99 5.00 19.01
N TYR A 27 -5.08 4.83 17.68
CA TYR A 27 -6.38 4.69 17.02
C TYR A 27 -6.89 3.26 16.79
N PHE A 28 -6.01 2.26 16.70
CA PHE A 28 -6.40 0.87 16.40
C PHE A 28 -6.15 -0.04 17.59
N ASN A 29 -7.14 -0.83 17.99
CA ASN A 29 -7.06 -1.68 19.18
C ASN A 29 -6.31 -3.00 18.91
N ASP A 30 -6.40 -3.51 17.69
CA ASP A 30 -5.72 -4.73 17.28
C ASP A 30 -4.23 -4.47 17.05
N LYS A 31 -3.43 -4.78 18.08
CA LYS A 31 -1.97 -4.67 18.06
C LYS A 31 -1.25 -5.94 17.60
N LYS A 32 -1.99 -7.02 17.35
CA LYS A 32 -1.41 -8.33 16.98
C LYS A 32 -1.19 -8.45 15.48
N HIS A 33 -1.93 -7.67 14.70
CA HIS A 33 -1.92 -7.70 13.25
C HIS A 33 -1.27 -6.45 12.67
N ASP A 34 -0.84 -6.58 11.42
CA ASP A 34 -0.32 -5.45 10.65
C ASP A 34 -1.39 -4.37 10.57
N ILE A 35 -0.98 -3.11 10.71
CA ILE A 35 -1.92 -2.00 10.88
C ILE A 35 -2.80 -1.85 9.64
N ASP A 36 -2.25 -2.07 8.44
CA ASP A 36 -3.02 -2.03 7.20
C ASP A 36 -4.00 -3.21 7.05
N SER A 37 -3.93 -4.20 7.93
CA SER A 37 -4.63 -5.47 7.81
C SER A 37 -5.26 -5.93 9.12
N CYS A 38 -5.37 -5.06 10.13
CA CYS A 38 -5.91 -5.36 11.45
C CYS A 38 -7.44 -5.28 11.47
N MET A 39 -8.07 -5.88 12.48
CA MET A 39 -9.54 -5.98 12.50
C MET A 39 -10.23 -4.62 12.56
N ASP A 40 -9.63 -3.61 13.20
CA ASP A 40 -10.19 -2.25 13.20
C ASP A 40 -10.32 -1.67 11.79
N VAL A 41 -9.36 -1.94 10.89
CA VAL A 41 -9.44 -1.52 9.48
C VAL A 41 -10.46 -2.35 8.70
N TRP A 42 -10.57 -3.65 8.99
CA TRP A 42 -11.58 -4.51 8.35
C TRP A 42 -13.01 -4.03 8.61
N GLU A 43 -13.35 -3.79 9.87
CA GLU A 43 -14.67 -3.33 10.28
C GLU A 43 -14.90 -1.85 9.96
N GLY A 44 -13.88 -1.02 10.18
CA GLY A 44 -13.95 0.43 9.97
C GLY A 44 -13.99 0.83 8.51
N PHE A 45 -13.38 0.04 7.63
CA PHE A 45 -13.12 0.44 6.25
C PHE A 45 -13.42 -0.67 5.22
N TYR A 46 -12.74 -1.83 5.25
CA TYR A 46 -12.82 -2.79 4.14
C TYR A 46 -14.21 -3.36 3.89
N LYS A 47 -14.91 -3.78 4.95
CA LYS A 47 -16.29 -4.31 4.81
C LYS A 47 -17.29 -3.26 4.33
N LYS A 48 -17.05 -1.99 4.63
CA LYS A 48 -17.96 -0.89 4.24
C LYS A 48 -17.72 -0.45 2.81
N VAL A 49 -16.47 -0.39 2.38
CA VAL A 49 -16.12 0.24 1.10
C VAL A 49 -15.93 -0.77 -0.02
N TYR A 50 -15.21 -1.87 0.23
CA TYR A 50 -14.79 -2.78 -0.83
C TYR A 50 -15.80 -3.88 -1.16
N THR A 51 -16.80 -4.11 -0.31
CA THR A 51 -17.87 -5.09 -0.55
C THR A 51 -18.67 -4.78 -1.83
N LYS A 52 -18.87 -3.51 -2.16
CA LYS A 52 -19.66 -3.11 -3.36
C LYS A 52 -19.14 -3.73 -4.66
N PHE A 53 -17.83 -3.89 -4.78
CA PHE A 53 -17.21 -4.50 -5.96
C PHE A 53 -16.72 -5.93 -5.73
N PHE A 54 -16.10 -6.19 -4.57
CA PHE A 54 -15.39 -7.44 -4.33
C PHE A 54 -16.27 -8.57 -3.75
N ASP A 55 -17.47 -8.28 -3.23
CA ASP A 55 -18.32 -9.31 -2.60
C ASP A 55 -18.82 -10.38 -3.58
N LYS A 56 -18.86 -10.09 -4.89
CA LYS A 56 -19.12 -11.12 -5.92
C LYS A 56 -17.97 -12.12 -6.10
N TYR A 57 -16.76 -11.82 -5.60
CA TYR A 57 -15.57 -12.66 -5.77
C TYR A 57 -15.03 -13.21 -4.45
N PHE A 58 -15.07 -12.42 -3.39
CA PHE A 58 -14.43 -12.72 -2.10
C PHE A 58 -15.44 -12.80 -0.97
N ASP A 59 -15.18 -13.67 0.00
CA ASP A 59 -16.08 -13.92 1.11
C ASP A 59 -15.73 -13.00 2.30
N PHE A 60 -16.41 -11.85 2.39
CA PHE A 60 -16.24 -10.89 3.49
C PHE A 60 -16.82 -11.38 4.83
N SER A 61 -17.61 -12.46 4.83
CA SER A 61 -18.12 -13.07 6.07
C SER A 61 -17.08 -13.94 6.75
N LYS A 62 -16.07 -14.39 5.99
CA LYS A 62 -15.05 -15.31 6.48
C LYS A 62 -13.64 -14.71 6.42
N ILE A 63 -13.31 -13.95 7.46
CA ILE A 63 -11.97 -13.41 7.69
C ILE A 63 -11.12 -14.45 8.43
N GLU A 64 -9.94 -14.75 7.91
CA GLU A 64 -8.98 -15.70 8.48
C GLU A 64 -7.66 -14.98 8.81
N ASP A 65 -6.92 -15.42 9.83
CA ASP A 65 -5.55 -14.95 10.09
C ASP A 65 -4.53 -15.93 9.49
N LYS A 66 -3.37 -15.40 9.08
CA LYS A 66 -2.19 -16.24 8.84
C LYS A 66 -1.11 -15.85 9.82
N GLU A 67 -0.40 -16.85 10.32
CA GLU A 67 0.95 -16.66 10.80
C GLU A 67 1.84 -16.34 9.58
N THR A 68 2.31 -15.10 9.47
CA THR A 68 3.38 -14.78 8.53
C THR A 68 4.71 -15.15 9.18
N ASN A 69 5.77 -15.32 8.38
CA ASN A 69 7.10 -15.62 8.93
C ASN A 69 7.73 -14.42 9.67
N ALA A 70 7.06 -13.27 9.68
CA ALA A 70 7.43 -12.09 10.44
C ALA A 70 6.58 -12.02 11.71
N ASN A 71 7.08 -11.33 12.74
CA ASN A 71 6.43 -11.14 14.06
C ASN A 71 5.03 -10.48 14.03
N CYS A 72 4.42 -10.28 12.85
CA CYS A 72 3.17 -9.58 12.64
C CYS A 72 2.17 -10.44 11.85
N LYS A 73 0.98 -10.67 12.41
CA LYS A 73 -0.10 -11.41 11.75
C LYS A 73 -0.83 -10.53 10.73
N ARG A 74 -1.52 -11.13 9.76
CA ARG A 74 -2.39 -10.39 8.82
C ARG A 74 -3.72 -11.10 8.66
N TYR A 75 -4.82 -10.37 8.81
CA TYR A 75 -6.13 -10.86 8.42
C TYR A 75 -6.31 -10.79 6.91
N TYR A 76 -6.96 -11.79 6.34
CA TYR A 76 -7.24 -11.87 4.92
C TYR A 76 -8.60 -12.52 4.68
N ILE A 77 -9.12 -12.37 3.46
CA ILE A 77 -10.25 -13.17 2.96
C ILE A 77 -9.83 -13.98 1.74
N LYS A 78 -10.63 -15.00 1.43
CA LYS A 78 -10.46 -15.88 0.27
C LYS A 78 -11.60 -15.68 -0.72
N LEU A 79 -11.44 -16.29 -1.89
CA LEU A 79 -12.53 -16.43 -2.85
C LEU A 79 -13.73 -17.12 -2.22
N ARG A 80 -14.93 -16.69 -2.62
CA ARG A 80 -16.16 -17.40 -2.26
C ARG A 80 -16.12 -18.82 -2.80
N LYS A 81 -16.70 -19.77 -2.07
CA LYS A 81 -16.67 -21.20 -2.45
C LYS A 81 -17.64 -21.55 -3.57
N ASP A 82 -18.64 -20.71 -3.81
CA ASP A 82 -19.72 -20.92 -4.78
C ASP A 82 -19.35 -20.48 -6.21
N ILE A 83 -18.23 -19.79 -6.40
CA ILE A 83 -17.73 -19.43 -7.73
C ILE A 83 -16.72 -20.46 -8.25
N ASP A 84 -16.81 -20.82 -9.53
CA ASP A 84 -15.99 -21.89 -10.11
C ASP A 84 -14.49 -21.63 -10.01
N ILE A 85 -14.07 -20.37 -10.10
CA ILE A 85 -12.65 -20.02 -10.01
C ILE A 85 -12.03 -20.38 -8.66
N SER A 86 -12.83 -20.49 -7.60
CA SER A 86 -12.35 -20.93 -6.29
C SER A 86 -11.87 -22.39 -6.29
N LYS A 87 -12.41 -23.24 -7.17
CA LYS A 87 -11.94 -24.62 -7.38
C LYS A 87 -10.55 -24.64 -8.02
N LYS A 88 -10.30 -23.70 -8.94
CA LYS A 88 -9.01 -23.55 -9.62
C LYS A 88 -7.95 -22.91 -8.71
N PHE A 89 -8.34 -21.91 -7.91
CA PHE A 89 -7.43 -21.14 -7.05
C PHE A 89 -7.90 -21.09 -5.59
N PRO A 90 -8.02 -22.22 -4.89
CA PRO A 90 -8.63 -22.30 -3.55
C PRO A 90 -7.83 -21.57 -2.45
N GLN A 91 -6.58 -21.21 -2.74
CA GLN A 91 -5.67 -20.49 -1.85
C GLN A 91 -5.46 -19.03 -2.26
N PHE A 92 -6.27 -18.49 -3.17
CA PHE A 92 -6.20 -17.08 -3.52
C PHE A 92 -6.70 -16.22 -2.36
N LYS A 93 -5.85 -15.28 -1.92
CA LYS A 93 -6.07 -14.44 -0.73
C LYS A 93 -5.86 -12.98 -1.08
N ILE A 94 -6.67 -12.13 -0.47
CA ILE A 94 -6.60 -10.67 -0.53
C ILE A 94 -6.61 -10.10 0.88
N ALA A 95 -5.85 -9.03 1.12
CA ALA A 95 -5.78 -8.34 2.39
C ALA A 95 -5.45 -6.86 2.17
N GLY A 96 -5.28 -6.12 3.26
CA GLY A 96 -4.82 -4.75 3.19
C GLY A 96 -3.36 -4.61 2.76
N ASP A 97 -3.03 -3.48 2.13
CA ASP A 97 -1.67 -3.02 1.80
C ASP A 97 -1.56 -1.50 2.00
N CYS A 98 -0.43 -1.03 2.53
CA CYS A 98 -0.10 0.39 2.60
C CYS A 98 0.29 0.96 1.22
N ILE A 99 -0.47 1.93 0.71
CA ILE A 99 -0.32 2.49 -0.65
C ILE A 99 1.01 3.23 -0.77
N PHE A 100 1.19 4.31 0.00
CA PHE A 100 2.44 5.05 0.12
C PHE A 100 3.13 4.71 1.44
N ASN A 101 4.29 4.07 1.34
CA ASN A 101 5.00 3.60 2.52
C ASN A 101 5.98 4.66 3.03
N PHE A 102 5.62 5.36 4.11
CA PHE A 102 6.46 6.32 4.84
C PHE A 102 6.95 5.73 6.17
N ASN A 103 7.48 4.51 6.13
CA ASN A 103 8.15 3.91 7.29
C ASN A 103 9.46 4.63 7.67
N ASN A 104 9.97 4.36 8.87
CA ASN A 104 11.15 5.03 9.43
C ASN A 104 12.35 5.06 8.47
N LYS A 105 12.68 3.92 7.84
CA LYS A 105 13.81 3.82 6.90
C LYS A 105 13.65 4.76 5.70
N LYS A 106 12.42 4.90 5.19
CA LYS A 106 12.12 5.77 4.04
C LYS A 106 12.07 7.24 4.46
N VAL A 107 11.53 7.52 5.64
CA VAL A 107 11.50 8.86 6.25
C VAL A 107 12.91 9.40 6.44
N GLU A 108 13.84 8.60 6.97
CA GLU A 108 15.25 8.99 7.11
C GLU A 108 15.87 9.40 5.77
N LYS A 109 15.55 8.66 4.70
CA LYS A 109 16.04 8.98 3.37
C LYS A 109 15.47 10.29 2.83
N PHE A 110 14.16 10.52 2.99
CA PHE A 110 13.56 11.82 2.65
C PHE A 110 14.18 12.96 3.46
N GLN A 111 14.36 12.76 4.77
CA GLN A 111 14.95 13.76 5.67
C GLN A 111 16.35 14.19 5.22
N SER A 112 17.15 13.27 4.66
CA SER A 112 18.48 13.57 4.12
C SER A 112 18.46 14.49 2.89
N TRP A 113 17.36 14.53 2.14
CA TRP A 113 17.21 15.39 0.97
C TRP A 113 16.61 16.76 1.29
N ILE A 114 15.82 16.86 2.35
CA ILE A 114 15.02 18.05 2.69
C ILE A 114 15.54 18.78 3.94
N ASP A 115 16.74 18.45 4.42
CA ASP A 115 17.28 18.97 5.68
C ASP A 115 17.21 20.50 5.78
N GLN A 116 17.51 21.22 4.71
CA GLN A 116 17.48 22.68 4.74
C GLN A 116 16.11 23.28 4.36
N SER A 117 15.11 22.44 4.12
CA SER A 117 13.80 22.81 3.59
C SER A 117 12.70 22.78 4.65
N SER A 118 12.26 23.96 5.10
CA SER A 118 11.11 24.07 6.01
C SER A 118 9.83 23.50 5.40
N GLU A 119 9.62 23.73 4.10
CA GLU A 119 8.50 23.16 3.34
C GLU A 119 8.58 21.64 3.31
N GLY A 120 9.73 21.10 2.86
CA GLY A 120 9.93 19.65 2.78
C GLY A 120 9.70 18.97 4.12
N LYS A 121 10.25 19.53 5.23
CA LYS A 121 10.04 18.99 6.58
C LYS A 121 8.57 18.96 6.98
N ASN A 122 7.82 20.02 6.67
CA ASN A 122 6.39 20.08 6.96
C ASN A 122 5.59 19.07 6.12
N LEU A 123 5.94 18.89 4.84
CA LEU A 123 5.34 17.87 3.98
C LEU A 123 5.61 16.46 4.49
N LEU A 124 6.85 16.17 4.88
CA LEU A 124 7.22 14.86 5.43
C LEU A 124 6.45 14.55 6.70
N LYS A 125 6.29 15.53 7.60
CA LYS A 125 5.47 15.37 8.82
C LYS A 125 4.03 14.98 8.47
N GLN A 126 3.43 15.63 7.47
CA GLN A 126 2.07 15.29 7.02
C GLN A 126 2.01 13.89 6.40
N CYS A 127 3.00 13.50 5.58
CA CYS A 127 3.06 12.17 4.99
C CYS A 127 3.22 11.06 6.03
N VAL A 128 4.03 11.28 7.06
CA VAL A 128 4.17 10.35 8.19
C VAL A 128 2.87 10.19 8.95
N ALA A 129 2.15 11.31 9.20
CA ALA A 129 0.83 11.27 9.84
C ALA A 129 -0.19 10.44 9.05
N MET A 130 -0.09 10.42 7.73
CA MET A 130 -0.97 9.66 6.84
C MET A 130 -0.55 8.19 6.65
N HIS A 131 0.65 7.78 7.08
CA HIS A 131 1.19 6.45 6.80
C HIS A 131 0.25 5.32 7.23
N HIS A 132 -0.39 5.48 8.40
CA HIS A 132 -1.36 4.53 8.96
C HIS A 132 -2.77 5.13 9.03
N SER A 133 -3.33 5.47 7.87
CA SER A 133 -4.69 6.01 7.72
C SER A 133 -5.52 5.18 6.75
N PHE A 134 -6.86 5.22 6.86
CA PHE A 134 -7.75 4.54 5.91
C PHE A 134 -7.53 5.01 4.47
N GLU A 135 -7.23 6.30 4.29
CA GLU A 135 -6.88 6.89 3.01
C GLU A 135 -5.61 6.29 2.41
N ASN A 136 -4.70 5.74 3.23
CA ASN A 136 -3.45 5.14 2.77
C ASN A 136 -3.45 3.60 2.72
N PHE A 137 -4.60 2.95 2.91
CA PHE A 137 -4.70 1.50 2.85
C PHE A 137 -5.53 1.06 1.65
N ALA A 138 -5.01 0.18 0.80
CA ALA A 138 -5.73 -0.44 -0.31
C ALA A 138 -5.97 -1.93 -0.06
N PHE A 139 -6.87 -2.52 -0.84
CA PHE A 139 -7.24 -3.93 -0.74
C PHE A 139 -6.63 -4.70 -1.91
N MET A 140 -5.58 -5.48 -1.67
CA MET A 140 -4.70 -6.04 -2.71
C MET A 140 -4.38 -7.53 -2.52
N PRO A 141 -4.20 -8.29 -3.63
CA PRO A 141 -3.86 -9.70 -3.53
C PRO A 141 -2.55 -9.94 -2.77
N ILE A 142 -2.59 -10.84 -1.80
CA ILE A 142 -1.39 -11.44 -1.22
C ILE A 142 -0.89 -12.53 -2.18
N THR A 143 -1.82 -13.32 -2.73
CA THR A 143 -1.51 -14.36 -3.70
C THR A 143 -1.07 -13.72 -5.02
N GLY A 144 0.04 -14.20 -5.59
CA GLY A 144 0.66 -13.59 -6.77
C GLY A 144 1.73 -12.55 -6.44
N GLY A 145 1.91 -12.17 -5.18
CA GLY A 145 3.05 -11.36 -4.74
C GLY A 145 3.10 -9.96 -5.35
N MET A 146 1.94 -9.33 -5.60
CA MET A 146 1.87 -7.95 -6.11
C MET A 146 2.54 -6.96 -5.15
N ASN A 147 2.40 -7.18 -3.84
CA ASN A 147 3.13 -6.44 -2.81
C ASN A 147 4.66 -6.56 -2.97
N ASN A 148 5.17 -7.73 -3.34
CA ASN A 148 6.60 -7.93 -3.59
C ASN A 148 7.05 -7.23 -4.87
N GLN A 149 6.23 -7.20 -5.93
CA GLN A 149 6.56 -6.44 -7.14
C GLN A 149 6.64 -4.94 -6.82
N LYS A 150 5.66 -4.39 -6.10
CA LYS A 150 5.66 -3.01 -5.60
C LYS A 150 6.89 -2.71 -4.73
N GLY A 151 7.23 -3.61 -3.81
CA GLY A 151 8.37 -3.47 -2.90
C GLY A 151 9.76 -3.59 -3.51
N ARG A 152 9.89 -3.99 -4.79
CA ARG A 152 11.19 -3.98 -5.50
C ARG A 152 11.65 -2.58 -5.86
N HIS A 153 10.73 -1.63 -5.98
CA HIS A 153 11.05 -0.25 -6.26
C HIS A 153 11.41 0.49 -4.97
N PRO A 154 12.44 1.34 -4.97
CA PRO A 154 12.68 2.25 -3.85
C PRO A 154 11.38 2.97 -3.48
N PHE A 155 11.10 3.03 -2.18
CA PHE A 155 9.91 3.67 -1.60
C PHE A 155 8.55 2.97 -1.79
N ASP A 156 8.48 1.78 -2.40
CA ASP A 156 7.22 1.05 -2.68
C ASP A 156 6.20 1.92 -3.45
N ARG A 157 6.71 2.59 -4.48
CA ARG A 157 6.01 3.57 -5.33
C ARG A 157 4.71 3.02 -5.92
N PRO A 158 3.52 3.52 -5.53
CA PRO A 158 2.25 3.07 -6.10
C PRO A 158 2.09 3.50 -7.56
N ASP A 159 2.61 4.66 -7.95
CA ASP A 159 2.63 5.18 -9.32
C ASP A 159 3.41 4.27 -10.27
N THR A 160 4.59 3.80 -9.87
CA THR A 160 5.37 2.83 -10.64
C THR A 160 4.65 1.47 -10.72
N HIS A 161 4.09 1.00 -9.60
CA HIS A 161 3.31 -0.25 -9.59
C HIS A 161 2.13 -0.20 -10.57
N ILE A 162 1.35 0.88 -10.55
CA ILE A 162 0.17 1.05 -11.40
C ILE A 162 0.56 1.26 -12.86
N SER A 163 1.69 1.93 -13.14
CA SER A 163 2.26 2.01 -14.49
C SER A 163 2.56 0.62 -15.07
N GLU A 164 3.13 -0.28 -14.26
CA GLU A 164 3.39 -1.67 -14.69
C GLU A 164 2.09 -2.46 -14.96
N ILE A 165 1.01 -2.20 -14.20
CA ILE A 165 -0.31 -2.78 -14.48
C ILE A 165 -0.88 -2.23 -15.78
N GLN A 166 -0.72 -0.93 -16.04
CA GLN A 166 -1.17 -0.31 -17.28
C GLN A 166 -0.47 -0.94 -18.50
N LYS A 167 0.84 -1.16 -18.41
CA LYS A 167 1.61 -1.87 -19.45
C LYS A 167 1.09 -3.30 -19.64
N TYR A 168 0.83 -4.02 -18.55
CA TYR A 168 0.24 -5.36 -18.60
C TYR A 168 -1.12 -5.37 -19.33
N PHE A 169 -2.00 -4.42 -19.04
CA PHE A 169 -3.30 -4.29 -19.71
C PHE A 169 -3.20 -3.94 -21.19
N LYS A 170 -2.15 -3.22 -21.59
CA LYS A 170 -1.84 -2.88 -22.98
C LYS A 170 -1.04 -3.96 -23.72
N PHE A 171 -0.74 -5.09 -23.08
CA PHE A 171 0.15 -6.12 -23.62
C PHE A 171 1.57 -5.64 -23.96
N GLU A 172 2.04 -4.64 -23.23
CA GLU A 172 3.40 -4.12 -23.32
C GLU A 172 4.33 -4.89 -22.35
N GLU A 173 5.65 -4.75 -22.55
CA GLU A 173 6.64 -5.30 -21.63
C GLU A 173 6.44 -4.75 -20.21
N ASN A 174 6.34 -5.64 -19.23
CA ASN A 174 6.03 -5.30 -17.84
C ASN A 174 6.61 -6.34 -16.87
N THR A 175 6.56 -6.01 -15.58
CA THR A 175 7.12 -6.82 -14.50
C THR A 175 6.07 -7.39 -13.53
N ILE A 176 4.78 -7.24 -13.84
CA ILE A 176 3.68 -7.57 -12.91
C ILE A 176 3.67 -9.03 -12.48
N LEU A 177 3.98 -9.95 -13.40
CA LEU A 177 3.97 -11.38 -13.12
C LEU A 177 5.31 -11.91 -12.54
N ASN A 178 6.37 -11.10 -12.48
CA ASN A 178 7.72 -11.54 -12.11
C ASN A 178 7.84 -12.08 -10.69
N SER A 179 6.90 -11.74 -9.80
CA SER A 179 6.86 -12.23 -8.42
C SER A 179 5.79 -13.30 -8.18
N ALA A 180 5.00 -13.66 -9.20
CA ALA A 180 3.84 -14.52 -9.04
C ALA A 180 4.22 -16.00 -8.82
N ARG A 181 5.37 -16.44 -9.35
CA ARG A 181 5.84 -17.84 -9.28
C ARG A 181 4.69 -18.79 -9.70
N ARG A 182 4.42 -19.84 -8.91
CA ARG A 182 3.32 -20.78 -9.15
C ARG A 182 1.90 -20.18 -9.13
N ASN A 183 1.74 -18.91 -8.73
CA ASN A 183 0.45 -18.24 -8.65
C ASN A 183 0.17 -17.32 -9.85
N GLU A 184 0.98 -17.40 -10.92
CA GLU A 184 0.82 -16.55 -12.11
C GLU A 184 -0.59 -16.57 -12.69
N GLU A 185 -1.15 -17.76 -12.94
CA GLU A 185 -2.50 -17.90 -13.50
C GLU A 185 -3.58 -17.31 -12.58
N ALA A 186 -3.38 -17.39 -11.26
CA ALA A 186 -4.30 -16.83 -10.30
C ALA A 186 -4.23 -15.29 -10.30
N LEU A 187 -3.03 -14.73 -10.46
CA LEU A 187 -2.84 -13.30 -10.61
C LEU A 187 -3.42 -12.78 -11.95
N LYS A 188 -3.22 -13.50 -13.05
CA LYS A 188 -3.84 -13.17 -14.36
C LYS A 188 -5.35 -13.14 -14.26
N TRP A 189 -5.96 -14.11 -13.58
CA TRP A 189 -7.40 -14.11 -13.33
C TRP A 189 -7.84 -12.87 -12.54
N TYR A 190 -7.15 -12.54 -11.45
CA TYR A 190 -7.49 -11.34 -10.67
C TYR A 190 -7.42 -10.08 -11.54
N LEU A 191 -6.36 -9.93 -12.33
CA LEU A 191 -6.19 -8.79 -13.24
C LEU A 191 -7.27 -8.76 -14.34
N SER A 192 -7.79 -9.91 -14.77
CA SER A 192 -8.87 -9.97 -15.77
C SER A 192 -10.21 -9.42 -15.27
N ILE A 193 -10.44 -9.36 -13.96
CA ILE A 193 -11.64 -8.78 -13.34
C ILE A 193 -11.84 -7.31 -13.77
N PHE A 194 -10.73 -6.62 -14.05
CA PHE A 194 -10.71 -5.21 -14.40
C PHE A 194 -10.79 -4.96 -15.90
N GLU A 195 -11.02 -6.00 -16.73
CA GLU A 195 -11.31 -5.86 -18.17
C GLU A 195 -10.23 -5.09 -18.95
N LYS A 196 -8.97 -5.14 -18.48
CA LYS A 196 -7.84 -4.37 -19.03
C LYS A 196 -8.04 -2.85 -18.97
N ASP A 197 -8.89 -2.37 -18.07
CA ASP A 197 -9.13 -0.95 -17.81
C ASP A 197 -8.38 -0.51 -16.54
N ILE A 198 -7.36 0.32 -16.73
CA ILE A 198 -6.57 0.88 -15.63
C ILE A 198 -7.40 1.82 -14.74
N TYR A 199 -8.37 2.53 -15.31
CA TYR A 199 -9.26 3.41 -14.55
C TYR A 199 -10.21 2.60 -13.68
N LYS A 200 -10.71 1.47 -14.19
CA LYS A 200 -11.49 0.52 -13.40
C LYS A 200 -10.65 -0.07 -12.26
N TYR A 201 -9.40 -0.44 -12.53
CA TYR A 201 -8.50 -0.90 -11.48
C TYR A 201 -8.27 0.17 -10.40
N LEU A 202 -7.98 1.41 -10.81
CA LEU A 202 -7.79 2.55 -9.90
C LEU A 202 -9.05 2.92 -9.12
N SER A 203 -10.24 2.87 -9.73
CA SER A 203 -11.49 3.17 -9.04
C SER A 203 -11.85 2.08 -8.03
N GLU A 204 -11.67 0.81 -8.36
CA GLU A 204 -12.10 -0.30 -7.50
C GLU A 204 -11.08 -0.66 -6.42
N VAL A 205 -9.78 -0.60 -6.72
CA VAL A 205 -8.70 -0.94 -5.77
C VAL A 205 -8.24 0.30 -5.01
N TYR A 206 -8.07 1.42 -5.72
CA TYR A 206 -7.48 2.63 -5.17
C TYR A 206 -8.50 3.74 -4.84
N LEU A 207 -9.77 3.56 -5.19
CA LEU A 207 -10.84 4.55 -4.98
C LEU A 207 -10.49 5.93 -5.59
N ILE A 208 -9.75 5.93 -6.71
CA ILE A 208 -9.40 7.13 -7.48
C ILE A 208 -10.08 7.08 -8.83
N GLU A 209 -10.96 8.04 -9.08
CA GLU A 209 -11.73 8.16 -10.34
C GLU A 209 -11.30 9.39 -11.17
N ASN A 210 -10.49 10.28 -10.59
CA ASN A 210 -10.10 11.54 -11.23
C ASN A 210 -9.07 11.27 -12.35
N ARG A 211 -9.55 11.17 -13.60
CA ARG A 211 -8.71 10.89 -14.77
C ARG A 211 -7.65 11.96 -15.02
N ASP A 212 -7.99 13.24 -14.84
CA ASP A 212 -7.02 14.33 -15.02
C ASP A 212 -5.81 14.15 -14.08
N PHE A 213 -6.06 13.86 -12.80
CA PHE A 213 -5.01 13.58 -11.84
C PHE A 213 -4.21 12.33 -12.22
N ILE A 214 -4.88 11.25 -12.65
CA ILE A 214 -4.24 10.01 -13.06
C ILE A 214 -3.29 10.25 -14.24
N ASP A 215 -3.77 10.90 -15.30
CA ASP A 215 -3.09 11.01 -16.58
C ASP A 215 -2.07 12.14 -16.64
N LYS A 216 -2.33 13.25 -15.95
CA LYS A 216 -1.48 14.46 -16.01
C LYS A 216 -0.48 14.56 -14.88
N GLU A 217 -0.70 13.86 -13.76
CA GLU A 217 0.13 14.02 -12.56
C GLU A 217 0.67 12.69 -12.04
N PHE A 218 -0.20 11.72 -11.76
CA PHE A 218 0.17 10.50 -11.05
C PHE A 218 0.98 9.51 -11.90
N LEU A 219 0.46 9.06 -13.04
CA LEU A 219 1.17 8.11 -13.91
C LEU A 219 2.42 8.72 -14.57
N PRO A 220 2.44 9.99 -15.00
CA PRO A 220 3.68 10.62 -15.47
C PRO A 220 4.80 10.64 -14.42
N PHE A 221 4.46 10.65 -13.12
CA PHE A 221 5.45 10.60 -12.05
C PHE A 221 6.16 9.24 -11.95
N ALA A 222 5.56 8.14 -12.45
CA ALA A 222 6.11 6.78 -12.41
C ALA A 222 7.53 6.67 -12.98
N ASN A 223 7.87 7.52 -13.95
CA ASN A 223 9.18 7.52 -14.62
C ASN A 223 10.20 8.46 -13.95
N LYS A 224 9.80 9.23 -12.93
CA LYS A 224 10.69 10.14 -12.21
C LYS A 224 11.42 9.43 -11.09
N LYS A 225 12.73 9.63 -10.99
CA LYS A 225 13.53 9.23 -9.83
C LYS A 225 13.31 10.21 -8.69
N ILE A 226 13.39 9.70 -7.47
CA ILE A 226 13.38 10.51 -6.24
C ILE A 226 14.79 10.46 -5.70
N GLU A 227 15.54 11.54 -5.89
CA GLU A 227 16.97 11.59 -5.57
C GLU A 227 17.47 12.99 -5.14
N SER A 228 16.55 13.93 -4.99
CA SER A 228 16.82 15.34 -4.65
C SER A 228 15.71 15.93 -3.77
N GLU A 229 15.93 17.12 -3.22
CA GLU A 229 14.91 17.89 -2.49
C GLU A 229 13.64 18.08 -3.34
N ASP A 230 13.77 18.62 -4.57
CA ASP A 230 12.63 18.90 -5.46
C ASP A 230 11.82 17.64 -5.78
N SER A 231 12.49 16.53 -6.09
CA SER A 231 11.80 15.27 -6.42
C SER A 231 11.14 14.64 -5.20
N ALA A 232 11.72 14.80 -4.01
CA ALA A 232 11.11 14.42 -2.74
C ALA A 232 9.85 15.25 -2.43
N ILE A 233 9.93 16.58 -2.56
CA ILE A 233 8.80 17.50 -2.37
C ILE A 233 7.67 17.16 -3.35
N GLN A 234 7.98 16.96 -4.64
CA GLN A 234 6.98 16.56 -5.63
C GLN A 234 6.29 15.25 -5.26
N TYR A 235 7.03 14.24 -4.79
CA TYR A 235 6.46 12.96 -4.38
C TYR A 235 5.56 13.08 -3.15
N MET A 236 5.97 13.85 -2.14
CA MET A 236 5.15 14.08 -0.94
C MET A 236 3.86 14.84 -1.27
N ASN A 237 3.95 15.87 -2.12
CA ASN A 237 2.76 16.58 -2.63
C ASN A 237 1.84 15.66 -3.43
N LEU A 238 2.38 14.77 -4.26
CA LEU A 238 1.61 13.77 -5.00
C LEU A 238 0.84 12.84 -4.05
N ALA A 239 1.49 12.36 -2.97
CA ALA A 239 0.86 11.51 -1.96
C ALA A 239 -0.29 12.23 -1.24
N LEU A 240 -0.08 13.47 -0.78
CA LEU A 240 -1.11 14.28 -0.12
C LEU A 240 -2.31 14.53 -1.03
N LYS A 241 -2.07 14.85 -2.31
CA LYS A 241 -3.13 15.04 -3.30
C LYS A 241 -3.89 13.75 -3.57
N PHE A 242 -3.19 12.63 -3.71
CA PHE A 242 -3.79 11.31 -3.87
C PHE A 242 -4.75 11.00 -2.71
N TRP A 243 -4.30 11.14 -1.47
CA TRP A 243 -5.12 10.87 -0.30
C TRP A 243 -6.31 11.83 -0.19
N SER A 244 -6.15 13.10 -0.53
CA SER A 244 -7.26 14.07 -0.56
C SER A 244 -8.36 13.69 -1.56
N ILE A 245 -7.99 13.24 -2.75
CA ILE A 245 -8.93 12.74 -3.76
C ILE A 245 -9.61 11.46 -3.24
N ARG A 246 -8.82 10.52 -2.71
CA ARG A 246 -9.30 9.25 -2.20
C ARG A 246 -10.29 9.42 -1.05
N LYS A 247 -10.00 10.31 -0.10
CA LYS A 247 -10.87 10.63 1.04
C LYS A 247 -12.28 11.01 0.58
N LYS A 248 -12.38 11.90 -0.41
CA LYS A 248 -13.68 12.33 -0.96
C LYS A 248 -14.49 11.15 -1.51
N ASN A 249 -13.82 10.15 -2.10
CA ASN A 249 -14.49 8.96 -2.61
C ASN A 249 -14.85 7.98 -1.49
N ILE A 250 -13.97 7.75 -0.51
CA ILE A 250 -14.26 6.96 0.69
C ILE A 250 -15.50 7.51 1.41
N ASP A 251 -15.56 8.83 1.61
CA ASP A 251 -16.68 9.49 2.29
C ASP A 251 -18.01 9.28 1.56
N LYS A 252 -18.02 9.22 0.22
CA LYS A 252 -19.23 8.88 -0.55
C LYS A 252 -19.68 7.45 -0.27
N TYR A 253 -18.74 6.50 -0.19
CA TYR A 253 -19.07 5.11 0.11
C TYR A 253 -19.62 4.94 1.53
N LEU A 254 -19.03 5.65 2.51
CA LEU A 254 -19.45 5.58 3.90
C LEU A 254 -20.78 6.29 4.18
N LYS A 255 -21.15 7.33 3.42
CA LYS A 255 -22.45 8.01 3.54
C LYS A 255 -23.60 7.26 2.90
N ASN A 256 -23.31 6.41 1.91
CA ASN A 256 -24.30 5.67 1.12
C ASN A 256 -24.53 4.23 1.63
N ASN A 257 -24.09 3.93 2.85
CA ASN A 257 -24.28 2.66 3.56
C ASN A 257 -24.88 2.93 4.94
#